data_AF-U1GK37-F1
#
_entry.id   AF-U1GK37-F1
#
_cell.length_a   1.000
_cell.length_b   1.000
_cell.length_c   1.000
_cell.angle_alpha   90.00
_cell.angle_beta   90.00
_cell.angle_gamma   90.00
#
_symmetry.space_group_name_H-M   'P 1'
#
loop_
_entity.id
_entity.type
_entity.pdbx_description
1 polymer ?
#
loop_
_entity_poly.entity_id
_entity_poly.type
_entity_poly.pdbx_seq_one_letter_code
_entity_poly.pdbx_strand_id
1 'polypeptide(L)'
;MSNTTDSQSLAIIVRELRRFNPDTEPSADQLDQQITLARSIIRHVDQTSILQRATYVQDQVLIISLLQDLAYHDPDSGGIFDIAQWCVRHWLRLLQEYPEDVGVLQGLGQSWLLRSQNSLARIQREEGSPSSGSYYSQARSTYNGSWDEAAEIARATAEANSWRHTANYVEARGTLVPATEYLTRAVNVAERNGVLRGQLLALAAEAYMSIGNVSYAPGNEQYFRQALAYLRRASQIQGAGSETRAGESAQEGATSNPTDLLIFRLWCSQVVDAIKDLVQDCNFDCNDSGIALQAMDNSHVALVSMILKAESFSPFRCDRNLALGINLTSLTKVLRAAQNEDILTLKAEDAPDVVNLVFESSETDRLSEYDIKLMDIDQEHLGIPDTDYAATIEMPSSEFQRICRDLIAMSESVSIEASKDGVRFSCQGDIGSGSVTVRQHSNVEKPDHDVSIQLSEPVALTFSLKYLVNFCKASGLSAKVKLCLSQEVPLLVEYPLAGNSYLRFYLAPKIGDDE
;
A
#
# COMPACT_ATOMS: atom_id res chain seq x y z
N MET A 1 -19.50 46.92 14.90
CA MET A 1 -18.49 47.15 13.84
C MET A 1 -17.21 46.34 14.05
N SER A 2 -16.85 45.94 15.28
CA SER A 2 -15.67 45.09 15.56
C SER A 2 -15.81 43.61 15.15
N ASN A 3 -17.01 43.02 15.26
CA ASN A 3 -17.18 41.58 14.97
C ASN A 3 -16.98 41.22 13.48
N THR A 4 -17.25 42.14 12.56
CA THR A 4 -17.08 41.93 11.11
C THR A 4 -15.62 41.95 10.67
N THR A 5 -14.77 42.77 11.31
CA THR A 5 -13.33 42.80 11.02
C THR A 5 -12.63 41.55 11.57
N ASP A 6 -13.01 41.13 12.79
CA ASP A 6 -12.42 39.94 13.43
C ASP A 6 -12.73 38.65 12.65
N SER A 7 -13.97 38.49 12.16
CA SER A 7 -14.36 37.34 11.31
C SER A 7 -13.66 37.34 9.94
N GLN A 8 -13.40 38.52 9.34
CA GLN A 8 -12.62 38.62 8.10
C GLN A 8 -11.15 38.26 8.33
N SER A 9 -10.56 38.71 9.44
CA SER A 9 -9.19 38.35 9.83
C SER A 9 -9.05 36.84 10.07
N LEU A 10 -10.00 36.20 10.74
CA LEU A 10 -10.01 34.73 10.95
C LEU A 10 -10.13 33.96 9.63
N ALA A 11 -10.99 34.41 8.71
CA ALA A 11 -11.14 33.77 7.39
C ALA A 11 -9.85 33.85 6.55
N ILE A 12 -9.12 34.97 6.64
CA ILE A 12 -7.80 35.11 5.98
C ILE A 12 -6.78 34.15 6.61
N ILE A 13 -6.72 34.07 7.95
CA ILE A 13 -5.80 33.17 8.66
C ILE A 13 -6.07 31.71 8.27
N VAL A 14 -7.33 31.28 8.28
CA VAL A 14 -7.72 29.91 7.90
C VAL A 14 -7.39 29.65 6.43
N ARG A 15 -7.61 30.62 5.54
CA ARG A 15 -7.28 30.48 4.11
C ARG A 15 -5.78 30.32 3.88
N GLU A 16 -4.95 31.10 4.57
CA GLU A 16 -3.49 31.01 4.43
C GLU A 16 -2.95 29.71 5.05
N LEU A 17 -3.52 29.24 6.16
CA LEU A 17 -3.15 27.95 6.76
C LEU A 17 -3.59 26.76 5.89
N ARG A 18 -4.75 26.81 5.22
CA ARG A 18 -5.21 25.74 4.31
C ARG A 18 -4.42 25.63 3.00
N ARG A 19 -3.56 26.61 2.67
CA ARG A 19 -2.62 26.47 1.54
C ARG A 19 -1.48 25.49 1.85
N PHE A 20 -1.35 25.10 3.11
CA PHE A 20 -0.52 23.96 3.51
C PHE A 20 -1.26 22.67 3.12
N ASN A 21 -0.76 21.99 2.10
CA ASN A 21 -1.22 20.65 1.73
C ASN A 21 -0.26 19.63 2.35
N PRO A 22 -0.69 18.79 3.31
CA PRO A 22 0.18 17.79 3.94
C PRO A 22 0.61 16.66 2.98
N ASP A 23 -0.05 16.55 1.82
CA ASP A 23 0.08 15.40 0.91
C ASP A 23 1.23 15.53 -0.12
N THR A 24 1.98 16.63 -0.06
CA THR A 24 3.12 16.90 -0.96
C THR A 24 4.31 17.25 -0.10
N GLU A 25 5.39 16.46 -0.13
CA GLU A 25 6.63 16.80 0.57
C GLU A 25 7.08 18.21 0.14
N PRO A 26 6.95 19.22 1.00
CA PRO A 26 7.31 20.58 0.64
C PRO A 26 8.84 20.63 0.49
N SER A 27 9.31 21.34 -0.54
CA SER A 27 10.74 21.67 -0.61
C SER A 27 11.18 22.41 0.66
N ALA A 28 12.43 22.26 1.08
CA ALA A 28 12.95 22.85 2.32
C ALA A 28 12.65 24.37 2.43
N ASP A 29 12.74 25.09 1.30
CA ASP A 29 12.45 26.53 1.22
C ASP A 29 10.95 26.85 1.41
N GLN A 30 10.04 25.98 0.96
CA GLN A 30 8.60 26.14 1.16
C GLN A 30 8.20 25.89 2.61
N LEU A 31 8.81 24.89 3.24
CA LEU A 31 8.58 24.57 4.65
C LEU A 31 9.02 25.74 5.55
N ASP A 32 10.21 26.29 5.33
CA ASP A 32 10.72 27.44 6.11
C ASP A 32 9.82 28.70 5.98
N GLN A 33 9.28 28.94 4.79
CA GLN A 33 8.31 30.02 4.58
C GLN A 33 7.01 29.77 5.35
N GLN A 34 6.50 28.55 5.33
CA GLN A 34 5.27 28.17 6.05
C GLN A 34 5.44 28.23 7.57
N ILE A 35 6.59 27.80 8.10
CA ILE A 35 6.93 27.92 9.53
C ILE A 35 6.99 29.39 9.95
N THR A 36 7.60 30.24 9.12
CA THR A 36 7.69 31.68 9.38
C THR A 36 6.31 32.34 9.39
N LEU A 37 5.43 31.96 8.45
CA LEU A 37 4.04 32.41 8.41
C LEU A 37 3.26 31.94 9.63
N ALA A 38 3.39 30.67 10.03
CA ALA A 38 2.74 30.12 11.22
C ALA A 38 3.15 30.85 12.51
N ARG A 39 4.44 31.14 12.68
CA ARG A 39 4.95 31.95 13.81
C ARG A 39 4.40 33.38 13.79
N SER A 40 4.21 33.97 12.61
CA SER A 40 3.57 35.29 12.47
C SER A 40 2.10 35.26 12.88
N ILE A 41 1.37 34.23 12.44
CA ILE A 41 -0.03 34.00 12.81
C ILE A 41 -0.17 33.81 14.32
N ILE A 42 0.68 32.99 14.94
CA ILE A 42 0.72 32.77 16.39
C ILE A 42 0.89 34.11 17.14
N ARG A 43 1.84 34.95 16.72
CA ARG A 43 2.06 36.27 17.33
C ARG A 43 0.83 37.18 17.18
N HIS A 44 0.20 37.16 16.01
CA HIS A 44 -0.99 37.97 15.75
C HIS A 44 -2.18 37.51 16.62
N VAL A 45 -2.37 36.21 16.74
CA VAL A 45 -3.39 35.57 17.56
C VAL A 45 -3.21 35.90 19.05
N ASP A 46 -1.98 35.81 19.56
CA ASP A 46 -1.67 36.12 20.96
C ASP A 46 -1.92 37.60 21.29
N GLN A 47 -1.70 38.50 20.33
CA GLN A 47 -1.87 39.96 20.51
C GLN A 47 -3.33 40.43 20.41
N THR A 48 -4.17 39.76 19.62
CA THR A 48 -5.49 40.29 19.28
C THR A 48 -6.61 39.82 20.21
N SER A 49 -6.36 38.86 21.11
CA SER A 49 -7.37 38.26 22.00
C SER A 49 -8.62 37.71 21.29
N ILE A 50 -8.59 37.58 19.96
CA ILE A 50 -9.71 37.14 19.12
C ILE A 50 -10.13 35.70 19.49
N LEU A 51 -9.14 34.86 19.81
CA LEU A 51 -9.34 33.48 20.27
C LEU A 51 -9.71 33.36 21.76
N GLN A 52 -9.94 34.46 22.48
CA GLN A 52 -10.40 34.42 23.89
C GLN A 52 -11.91 34.59 24.03
N ARG A 53 -12.62 34.76 22.91
CA ARG A 53 -14.08 34.92 22.90
C ARG A 53 -14.77 33.56 22.71
N ALA A 54 -15.71 33.27 23.59
CA ALA A 54 -16.53 32.04 23.60
C ALA A 54 -17.36 31.80 22.32
N THR A 55 -17.48 32.79 21.42
CA THR A 55 -18.27 32.69 20.19
C THR A 55 -17.56 31.96 19.04
N TYR A 56 -16.25 31.73 19.14
CA TYR A 56 -15.43 31.21 18.03
C TYR A 56 -14.72 29.89 18.37
N VAL A 57 -15.30 29.05 19.23
CA VAL A 57 -14.66 27.79 19.67
C VAL A 57 -14.32 26.89 18.48
N GLN A 58 -15.22 26.73 17.51
CA GLN A 58 -14.96 25.88 16.33
C GLN A 58 -13.82 26.42 15.46
N ASP A 59 -13.70 27.75 15.31
CA ASP A 59 -12.57 28.37 14.60
C ASP A 59 -11.26 28.23 15.38
N GLN A 60 -11.31 28.28 16.71
CA GLN A 60 -10.16 28.03 17.58
C GLN A 60 -9.67 26.59 17.44
N VAL A 61 -10.59 25.61 17.50
CA VAL A 61 -10.28 24.19 17.28
C VAL A 61 -9.62 23.99 15.90
N LEU A 62 -10.17 24.61 14.84
CA LEU A 62 -9.63 24.51 13.48
C LEU A 62 -8.23 25.13 13.34
N ILE A 63 -8.02 26.33 13.88
CA ILE A 63 -6.71 27.01 13.77
C ILE A 63 -5.64 26.23 14.53
N ILE A 64 -5.97 25.74 15.74
CA ILE A 64 -5.01 24.98 16.54
C ILE A 64 -4.73 23.62 15.88
N SER A 65 -5.74 22.96 15.29
CA SER A 65 -5.51 21.69 14.57
C SER A 65 -4.59 21.88 13.37
N LEU A 66 -4.82 22.90 12.53
CA LEU A 66 -3.97 23.19 11.37
C LEU A 66 -2.53 23.52 11.77
N LEU A 67 -2.33 24.29 12.85
CA LEU A 67 -1.00 24.59 13.37
C LEU A 67 -0.32 23.37 13.98
N GLN A 68 -1.09 22.46 14.58
CA GLN A 68 -0.59 21.20 15.11
C GLN A 68 -0.15 20.26 13.98
N ASP A 69 -0.92 20.14 12.91
CA ASP A 69 -0.56 19.33 11.74
C ASP A 69 0.74 19.85 11.10
N LEU A 70 0.89 21.19 10.98
CA LEU A 70 2.14 21.82 10.54
C LEU A 70 3.30 21.55 11.51
N ALA A 71 3.05 21.64 12.83
CA ALA A 71 4.07 21.41 13.84
C ALA A 71 4.66 19.99 13.77
N TYR A 72 3.83 19.01 13.40
CA TYR A 72 4.21 17.60 13.31
C TYR A 72 4.24 17.10 11.86
N HIS A 73 4.66 17.95 10.90
CA HIS A 73 4.88 17.54 9.51
C HIS A 73 5.85 16.34 9.40
N ASP A 74 6.90 16.31 10.23
CA ASP A 74 7.77 15.16 10.44
C ASP A 74 7.72 14.77 11.93
N PRO A 75 6.79 13.87 12.32
CA PRO A 75 6.60 13.48 13.72
C PRO A 75 7.75 12.60 14.25
N ASP A 76 8.46 11.88 13.38
CA ASP A 76 9.56 10.99 13.73
C ASP A 76 10.82 11.78 14.16
N SER A 77 11.04 12.94 13.55
CA SER A 77 12.07 13.90 13.96
C SER A 77 11.69 14.73 15.19
N GLY A 78 10.43 14.64 15.67
CA GLY A 78 9.94 15.31 16.89
C GLY A 78 9.23 16.63 16.68
N GLY A 79 9.02 17.02 15.42
CA GLY A 79 8.29 18.24 15.06
C GLY A 79 8.92 19.56 15.52
N ILE A 80 8.19 20.64 15.28
CA ILE A 80 8.58 22.02 15.58
C ILE A 80 8.13 22.36 17.00
N PHE A 81 9.08 22.34 17.94
CA PHE A 81 8.82 22.43 19.38
C PHE A 81 8.03 23.68 19.81
N ASP A 82 8.36 24.86 19.30
CA ASP A 82 7.73 26.12 19.73
C ASP A 82 6.24 26.20 19.32
N ILE A 83 5.92 25.73 18.11
CA ILE A 83 4.55 25.67 17.60
C ILE A 83 3.76 24.59 18.35
N ALA A 84 4.33 23.39 18.51
CA ALA A 84 3.70 22.30 19.25
C ALA A 84 3.36 22.68 20.70
N GLN A 85 4.30 23.34 21.41
CA GLN A 85 4.07 23.82 22.77
C GLN A 85 2.99 24.90 22.84
N TRP A 86 2.88 25.74 21.81
CA TRP A 86 1.80 26.72 21.70
C TRP A 86 0.44 26.03 21.52
N CYS A 87 0.34 25.01 20.66
CA CYS A 87 -0.89 24.25 20.42
C CYS A 87 -1.38 23.54 21.69
N VAL A 88 -0.51 22.79 22.38
CA VAL A 88 -0.87 22.07 23.63
C VAL A 88 -1.40 23.04 24.70
N ARG A 89 -0.77 24.20 24.86
CA ARG A 89 -1.20 25.21 25.84
C ARG A 89 -2.60 25.73 25.54
N HIS A 90 -2.92 25.93 24.27
CA HIS A 90 -4.24 26.39 23.84
C HIS A 90 -5.29 25.30 23.93
N TRP A 91 -4.96 24.04 23.60
CA TRP A 91 -5.84 22.91 23.86
C TRP A 91 -6.18 22.75 25.35
N LEU A 92 -5.20 22.87 26.25
CA LEU A 92 -5.44 22.79 27.69
C LEU A 92 -6.29 23.95 28.20
N ARG A 93 -6.13 25.15 27.65
CA ARG A 93 -6.99 26.30 27.96
C ARG A 93 -8.44 26.03 27.53
N LEU A 94 -8.63 25.54 26.30
CA LEU A 94 -9.96 25.18 25.79
C LEU A 94 -10.59 24.04 26.58
N LEU A 95 -9.80 23.08 27.05
CA LEU A 95 -10.29 21.97 27.87
C LEU A 95 -10.82 22.45 29.24
N GLN A 96 -10.21 23.49 29.82
CA GLN A 96 -10.69 24.09 31.07
C GLN A 96 -12.04 24.79 30.90
N GLU A 97 -12.27 25.41 29.73
CA GLU A 97 -13.49 26.16 29.43
C GLU A 97 -14.60 25.26 28.86
N TYR A 98 -14.23 24.24 28.07
CA TYR A 98 -15.11 23.31 27.36
C TYR A 98 -14.67 21.84 27.58
N PRO A 99 -14.95 21.26 28.76
CA PRO A 99 -14.46 19.93 29.12
C PRO A 99 -15.13 18.77 28.34
N GLU A 100 -16.27 19.00 27.69
CA GLU A 100 -17.01 18.00 26.92
C GLU A 100 -17.07 18.33 25.41
N ASP A 101 -16.17 19.18 24.91
CA ASP A 101 -16.05 19.38 23.46
C ASP A 101 -15.24 18.25 22.82
N VAL A 102 -15.82 17.59 21.81
CA VAL A 102 -15.21 16.45 21.12
C VAL A 102 -13.96 16.86 20.35
N GLY A 103 -13.97 18.05 19.71
CA GLY A 103 -12.85 18.54 18.91
C GLY A 103 -11.63 18.87 19.76
N VAL A 104 -11.86 19.47 20.94
CA VAL A 104 -10.79 19.76 21.92
C VAL A 104 -10.17 18.48 22.48
N LEU A 105 -10.99 17.50 22.86
CA LEU A 105 -10.51 16.21 23.38
C LEU A 105 -9.75 15.41 22.30
N GLN A 106 -10.27 15.40 21.07
CA GLN A 106 -9.62 14.76 19.92
C GLN A 106 -8.27 15.43 19.60
N GLY A 107 -8.23 16.76 19.49
CA GLY A 107 -7.02 17.50 19.15
C GLY A 107 -5.91 17.33 20.19
N LEU A 108 -6.26 17.33 21.48
CA LEU A 108 -5.31 17.07 22.56
C LEU A 108 -4.81 15.62 22.54
N GLY A 109 -5.71 14.65 22.33
CA GLY A 109 -5.33 13.24 22.17
C GLY A 109 -4.37 13.00 21.00
N GLN A 110 -4.66 13.61 19.85
CA GLN A 110 -3.79 13.58 18.67
C GLN A 110 -2.43 14.23 18.95
N SER A 111 -2.38 15.35 19.69
CA SER A 111 -1.11 15.98 20.04
C SER A 111 -0.21 15.08 20.87
N TRP A 112 -0.79 14.32 21.81
CA TRP A 112 -0.03 13.38 22.64
C TRP A 112 0.44 12.17 21.83
N LEU A 113 -0.40 11.68 20.89
CA LEU A 113 -0.04 10.61 19.97
C LEU A 113 1.11 11.03 19.05
N LEU A 114 1.02 12.20 18.39
CA LEU A 114 2.08 12.73 17.52
C LEU A 114 3.40 12.92 18.26
N ARG A 115 3.36 13.39 19.51
CA ARG A 115 4.56 13.52 20.35
C ARG A 115 5.22 12.17 20.67
N SER A 116 4.44 11.09 20.73
CA SER A 116 4.97 9.75 21.01
C SER A 116 5.75 9.15 19.83
N GLN A 117 5.48 9.60 18.60
CA GLN A 117 6.07 9.05 17.38
C GLN A 117 7.61 9.13 17.37
N ASN A 118 8.20 10.25 17.82
CA ASN A 118 9.66 10.35 17.95
C ASN A 118 10.26 9.26 18.86
N SER A 119 9.61 8.96 19.98
CA SER A 119 10.06 7.91 20.90
C SER A 119 9.89 6.52 20.28
N LEU A 120 8.80 6.28 19.55
CA LEU A 120 8.55 5.04 18.81
C LEU A 120 9.57 4.83 17.70
N ALA A 121 9.89 5.87 16.92
CA ALA A 121 10.91 5.83 15.87
C ALA A 121 12.33 5.60 16.42
N ARG A 122 12.62 6.04 17.65
CA ARG A 122 13.89 5.68 18.34
C ARG A 122 13.93 4.21 18.74
N ILE A 123 12.83 3.70 19.30
CA ILE A 123 12.70 2.28 19.66
C ILE A 123 12.93 1.40 18.41
N GLN A 124 12.28 1.72 17.29
CA GLN A 124 12.42 0.97 16.05
C GLN A 124 13.86 0.98 15.50
N ARG A 125 14.59 2.09 15.64
CA ARG A 125 16.01 2.19 15.25
C ARG A 125 16.95 1.41 16.17
N GLU A 126 16.66 1.37 17.46
CA GLU A 126 17.42 0.57 18.44
C GLU A 126 17.21 -0.92 18.22
N GLU A 127 15.98 -1.34 17.88
CA GLU A 127 15.64 -2.73 17.55
C GLU A 127 16.21 -3.15 16.17
N GLY A 128 16.29 -2.23 15.21
CA GLY A 128 16.83 -2.46 13.87
C GLY A 128 18.35 -2.42 13.73
N SER A 129 19.12 -2.23 14.82
CA SER A 129 20.59 -2.21 14.76
C SER A 129 21.17 -3.63 14.58
N PRO A 130 22.16 -3.85 13.69
CA PRO A 130 22.61 -5.19 13.28
C PRO A 130 23.31 -6.02 14.37
N SER A 131 23.53 -5.43 15.54
CA SER A 131 24.21 -6.08 16.67
C SER A 131 23.30 -6.97 17.52
N SER A 132 21.99 -6.95 17.27
CA SER A 132 20.98 -7.59 18.15
C SER A 132 20.07 -8.58 17.42
N GLY A 133 20.12 -8.65 16.09
CA GLY A 133 19.29 -9.54 15.27
C GLY A 133 19.81 -10.99 15.14
N SER A 134 21.00 -11.30 15.69
CA SER A 134 21.63 -12.62 15.52
C SER A 134 21.32 -13.63 16.63
N TYR A 135 20.38 -13.36 17.55
CA TYR A 135 20.00 -14.32 18.60
C TYR A 135 18.60 -14.92 18.46
N TYR A 136 17.75 -14.41 17.56
CA TYR A 136 16.43 -15.01 17.31
C TYR A 136 16.41 -16.00 16.13
N SER A 137 17.50 -16.12 15.37
CA SER A 137 17.61 -17.01 14.20
C SER A 137 18.43 -18.29 14.45
N GLN A 138 18.80 -18.59 15.70
CA GLN A 138 19.57 -19.78 16.06
C GLN A 138 19.01 -20.53 17.28
N ALA A 139 17.71 -20.79 17.30
CA ALA A 139 17.14 -21.76 18.23
C ALA A 139 15.95 -22.50 17.59
N ARG A 140 16.22 -23.28 16.54
CA ARG A 140 15.49 -24.53 16.24
C ARG A 140 16.09 -25.26 15.04
N SER A 141 17.28 -25.79 15.25
CA SER A 141 17.68 -27.04 14.63
C SER A 141 18.27 -27.90 15.73
N THR A 142 17.57 -29.01 16.05
CA THR A 142 18.01 -30.29 16.65
C THR A 142 16.98 -30.82 17.68
N TYR A 143 16.30 -31.91 17.31
CA TYR A 143 15.70 -33.02 18.08
C TYR A 143 15.11 -32.87 19.51
N ASN A 144 13.90 -33.46 19.66
CA ASN A 144 13.32 -34.20 20.79
C ASN A 144 13.28 -33.59 22.22
N GLY A 145 12.08 -33.09 22.59
CA GLY A 145 11.38 -33.41 23.85
C GLY A 145 11.57 -32.52 25.10
N SER A 146 10.42 -32.08 25.66
CA SER A 146 10.09 -31.94 27.09
C SER A 146 10.74 -30.81 27.93
N TRP A 147 9.89 -30.00 28.59
CA TRP A 147 10.14 -29.01 29.66
C TRP A 147 11.11 -27.82 29.43
N ASP A 148 12.03 -27.87 28.47
CA ASP A 148 12.98 -26.77 28.19
C ASP A 148 12.37 -25.63 27.35
N GLU A 149 11.33 -25.91 26.56
CA GLU A 149 10.69 -24.96 25.63
C GLU A 149 9.96 -23.81 26.35
N ALA A 150 9.29 -24.11 27.46
CA ALA A 150 8.60 -23.10 28.27
C ALA A 150 9.59 -22.18 29.00
N ALA A 151 10.75 -22.70 29.39
CA ALA A 151 11.81 -21.92 30.05
C ALA A 151 12.51 -20.99 29.06
N GLU A 152 12.67 -21.42 27.80
CA GLU A 152 13.29 -20.62 26.74
C GLU A 152 12.35 -19.53 26.21
N ILE A 153 11.05 -19.83 26.04
CA ILE A 153 10.01 -18.81 25.79
C ILE A 153 9.91 -17.84 26.97
N ALA A 154 9.98 -18.33 28.22
CA ALA A 154 9.99 -17.47 29.40
C ALA A 154 11.24 -16.58 29.47
N ARG A 155 12.41 -17.07 29.06
CA ARG A 155 13.64 -16.27 28.95
C ARG A 155 13.55 -15.24 27.84
N ALA A 156 13.09 -15.60 26.64
CA ALA A 156 12.87 -14.66 25.55
C ALA A 156 11.82 -13.58 25.91
N THR A 157 10.77 -13.96 26.64
CA THR A 157 9.77 -13.02 27.16
C THR A 157 10.35 -12.14 28.28
N ALA A 158 11.23 -12.68 29.12
CA ALA A 158 11.93 -11.92 30.16
C ALA A 158 12.96 -10.94 29.58
N GLU A 159 13.68 -11.33 28.54
CA GLU A 159 14.61 -10.49 27.79
C GLU A 159 13.85 -9.41 27.03
N ALA A 160 12.77 -9.73 26.30
CA ALA A 160 11.87 -8.75 25.69
C ALA A 160 11.27 -7.77 26.72
N ASN A 161 10.93 -8.24 27.93
CA ASN A 161 10.49 -7.37 29.02
C ASN A 161 11.63 -6.52 29.61
N SER A 162 12.89 -6.96 29.53
CA SER A 162 14.08 -6.19 29.93
C SER A 162 14.25 -4.93 29.08
N TRP A 163 14.09 -5.06 27.76
CA TRP A 163 14.15 -3.92 26.81
C TRP A 163 13.07 -2.87 27.06
N ARG A 164 11.90 -3.28 27.59
CA ARG A 164 10.78 -2.40 27.95
C ARG A 164 11.04 -1.53 29.20
N HIS A 165 12.19 -1.68 29.86
CA HIS A 165 12.67 -0.79 30.92
C HIS A 165 13.56 0.35 30.41
N THR A 166 13.87 0.39 29.12
CA THR A 166 14.70 1.44 28.51
C THR A 166 13.99 2.80 28.57
N ALA A 167 14.77 3.88 28.66
CA ALA A 167 14.27 5.25 28.76
C ALA A 167 13.24 5.60 27.66
N ASN A 168 13.49 5.16 26.42
CA ASN A 168 12.59 5.41 25.28
C ASN A 168 11.21 4.75 25.46
N TYR A 169 11.17 3.52 25.99
CA TYR A 169 9.92 2.80 26.29
C TYR A 169 9.13 3.46 27.44
N VAL A 170 9.81 4.02 28.43
CA VAL A 170 9.17 4.77 29.53
C VAL A 170 8.60 6.10 29.00
N GLU A 171 9.34 6.81 28.15
CA GLU A 171 8.91 8.06 27.52
C GLU A 171 7.71 7.86 26.58
N ALA A 172 7.76 6.84 25.72
CA ALA A 172 6.65 6.47 24.85
C ALA A 172 5.37 6.15 25.65
N ARG A 173 5.46 5.39 26.76
CA ARG A 173 4.28 5.16 27.62
C ARG A 173 3.79 6.43 28.31
N GLY A 174 4.71 7.26 28.80
CA GLY A 174 4.37 8.53 29.46
C GLY A 174 3.58 9.49 28.55
N THR A 175 3.76 9.37 27.23
CA THR A 175 3.04 10.16 26.21
C THR A 175 1.81 9.45 25.65
N LEU A 176 1.81 8.12 25.54
CA LEU A 176 0.68 7.33 25.01
C LEU A 176 -0.47 7.13 26.00
N VAL A 177 -0.19 7.06 27.31
CA VAL A 177 -1.25 6.98 28.34
C VAL A 177 -2.21 8.17 28.26
N PRO A 178 -1.77 9.44 28.31
CA PRO A 178 -2.69 10.56 28.17
C PRO A 178 -3.38 10.59 26.79
N ALA A 179 -2.70 10.15 25.72
CA ALA A 179 -3.33 10.05 24.38
C ALA A 179 -4.56 9.14 24.41
N THR A 180 -4.42 7.94 24.97
CA THR A 180 -5.53 6.98 25.07
C THR A 180 -6.66 7.49 25.97
N GLU A 181 -6.34 8.10 27.12
CA GLU A 181 -7.35 8.68 28.02
C GLU A 181 -8.19 9.79 27.37
N TYR A 182 -7.54 10.75 26.68
CA TYR A 182 -8.24 11.84 26.01
C TYR A 182 -9.08 11.34 24.83
N LEU A 183 -8.57 10.40 24.03
CA LEU A 183 -9.29 9.83 22.90
C LEU A 183 -10.48 8.97 23.34
N THR A 184 -10.34 8.17 24.40
CA THR A 184 -11.48 7.43 24.98
C THR A 184 -12.55 8.38 25.49
N ARG A 185 -12.16 9.47 26.15
CA ARG A 185 -13.11 10.50 26.59
C ARG A 185 -13.79 11.17 25.39
N ALA A 186 -13.05 11.49 24.33
CA ALA A 186 -13.61 12.05 23.09
C ALA A 186 -14.65 11.10 22.48
N VAL A 187 -14.33 9.80 22.37
CA VAL A 187 -15.25 8.76 21.86
C VAL A 187 -16.52 8.67 22.71
N ASN A 188 -16.38 8.61 24.03
CA ASN A 188 -17.53 8.51 24.95
C ASN A 188 -18.46 9.74 24.86
N VAL A 189 -17.89 10.93 24.71
CA VAL A 189 -18.66 12.17 24.55
C VAL A 189 -19.32 12.22 23.17
N ALA A 190 -18.60 11.84 22.11
CA ALA A 190 -19.14 11.78 20.75
C ALA A 190 -20.28 10.76 20.62
N GLU A 191 -20.18 9.63 21.32
CA GLU A 191 -21.26 8.64 21.44
C GLU A 191 -22.51 9.21 22.11
N ARG A 192 -22.35 9.87 23.26
CA ARG A 192 -23.48 10.49 23.99
C ARG A 192 -24.18 11.57 23.16
N ASN A 193 -23.41 12.30 22.37
CA ASN A 193 -23.92 13.39 21.54
C ASN A 193 -24.41 12.91 20.15
N GLY A 194 -24.22 11.64 19.80
CA GLY A 194 -24.59 11.10 18.49
C GLY A 194 -23.74 11.63 17.32
N VAL A 195 -22.55 12.18 17.58
CA VAL A 195 -21.64 12.75 16.57
C VAL A 195 -20.39 11.87 16.38
N LEU A 196 -20.52 10.56 16.64
CA LEU A 196 -19.41 9.63 16.55
C LEU A 196 -18.94 9.49 15.09
N ARG A 197 -17.68 9.80 14.83
CA ARG A 197 -17.05 9.70 13.50
C ARG A 197 -16.10 8.52 13.44
N GLY A 198 -16.07 7.82 12.30
CA GLY A 198 -15.12 6.71 12.07
C GLY A 198 -13.66 7.13 12.22
N GLN A 199 -13.30 8.36 11.81
CA GLN A 199 -11.96 8.93 11.98
C GLN A 199 -11.51 9.00 13.45
N LEU A 200 -12.41 9.38 14.36
CA LEU A 200 -12.11 9.46 15.80
C LEU A 200 -11.83 8.08 16.40
N LEU A 201 -12.57 7.07 15.94
CA LEU A 201 -12.38 5.68 16.35
C LEU A 201 -11.07 5.10 15.81
N ALA A 202 -10.70 5.42 14.57
CA ALA A 202 -9.42 5.03 13.98
C ALA A 202 -8.24 5.63 14.75
N LEU A 203 -8.30 6.93 15.05
CA LEU A 203 -7.29 7.62 15.85
C LEU A 203 -7.16 7.03 17.27
N ALA A 204 -8.30 6.71 17.90
CA ALA A 204 -8.30 6.01 19.18
C ALA A 204 -7.66 4.62 19.07
N ALA A 205 -7.97 3.85 18.02
CA ALA A 205 -7.37 2.55 17.80
C ALA A 205 -5.85 2.63 17.63
N GLU A 206 -5.34 3.60 16.88
CA GLU A 206 -3.90 3.82 16.68
C GLU A 206 -3.17 4.05 18.01
N ALA A 207 -3.73 4.89 18.89
CA ALA A 207 -3.17 5.12 20.22
C ALA A 207 -3.15 3.84 21.07
N TYR A 208 -4.21 3.03 21.00
CA TYR A 208 -4.32 1.75 21.71
C TYR A 208 -3.38 0.66 21.15
N MET A 209 -3.13 0.63 19.84
CA MET A 209 -2.12 -0.26 19.25
C MET A 209 -0.72 0.15 19.67
N SER A 210 -0.42 1.45 19.59
CA SER A 210 0.87 2.02 19.96
C SER A 210 1.22 1.77 21.42
N ILE A 211 0.27 1.99 22.36
CA ILE A 211 0.50 1.67 23.77
C ILE A 211 0.62 0.15 24.00
N GLY A 212 -0.09 -0.68 23.24
CA GLY A 212 0.00 -2.14 23.31
C GLY A 212 1.41 -2.65 22.97
N ASN A 213 2.05 -2.08 21.95
CA ASN A 213 3.41 -2.45 21.53
C ASN A 213 4.46 -2.10 22.60
N VAL A 214 4.26 -0.99 23.33
CA VAL A 214 5.21 -0.49 24.34
C VAL A 214 4.90 -1.04 25.76
N SER A 215 3.76 -1.72 25.95
CA SER A 215 3.29 -2.24 27.24
C SER A 215 3.71 -3.69 27.55
N TYR A 216 3.70 -4.04 28.84
CA TYR A 216 4.09 -5.37 29.34
C TYR A 216 3.06 -6.48 29.02
N ALA A 217 3.54 -7.73 28.93
CA ALA A 217 2.80 -8.90 28.44
C ALA A 217 1.87 -9.61 29.44
N PRO A 218 1.26 -8.92 30.43
CA PRO A 218 -0.11 -9.30 30.77
C PRO A 218 -1.12 -8.16 30.60
N GLY A 219 -0.67 -6.93 30.36
CA GLY A 219 -1.54 -5.74 30.20
C GLY A 219 -1.76 -5.32 28.74
N ASN A 220 -0.85 -5.69 27.83
CA ASN A 220 -0.92 -5.31 26.42
C ASN A 220 -2.13 -5.91 25.67
N GLU A 221 -2.57 -7.11 26.04
CA GLU A 221 -3.73 -7.77 25.43
C GLU A 221 -5.01 -6.94 25.55
N GLN A 222 -5.20 -6.25 26.67
CA GLN A 222 -6.36 -5.38 26.88
C GLN A 222 -6.35 -4.19 25.91
N TYR A 223 -5.17 -3.62 25.66
CA TYR A 223 -5.02 -2.52 24.72
C TYR A 223 -5.30 -2.95 23.27
N PHE A 224 -4.80 -4.11 22.84
CA PHE A 224 -5.09 -4.63 21.50
C PHE A 224 -6.56 -5.00 21.30
N ARG A 225 -7.20 -5.61 22.31
CA ARG A 225 -8.64 -5.90 22.28
C ARG A 225 -9.46 -4.62 22.13
N GLN A 226 -9.10 -3.56 22.85
CA GLN A 226 -9.76 -2.26 22.75
C GLN A 226 -9.54 -1.59 21.39
N ALA A 227 -8.32 -1.65 20.83
CA ALA A 227 -8.04 -1.14 19.49
C ALA A 227 -8.90 -1.82 18.42
N LEU A 228 -8.96 -3.16 18.45
CA LEU A 228 -9.79 -3.95 17.53
C LEU A 228 -11.28 -3.62 17.69
N ALA A 229 -11.75 -3.38 18.92
CA ALA A 229 -13.12 -2.96 19.16
C ALA A 229 -13.42 -1.59 18.51
N TYR A 230 -12.50 -0.62 18.58
CA TYR A 230 -12.68 0.66 17.90
C TYR A 230 -12.64 0.55 16.38
N LEU A 231 -11.73 -0.24 15.80
CA LEU A 231 -11.66 -0.46 14.35
C LEU A 231 -12.94 -1.11 13.80
N ARG A 232 -13.46 -2.14 14.47
CA ARG A 232 -14.74 -2.78 14.11
C ARG A 232 -15.93 -1.83 14.17
N ARG A 233 -15.90 -0.87 15.08
CA ARG A 233 -16.95 0.16 15.20
C ARG A 233 -16.78 1.26 14.15
N ALA A 234 -15.55 1.58 13.78
CA ALA A 234 -15.26 2.57 12.73
C ALA A 234 -15.80 2.11 11.38
N SER A 235 -15.63 0.82 11.05
CA SER A 235 -16.16 0.24 9.81
C SER A 235 -17.69 0.24 9.76
N GLN A 236 -18.37 0.00 10.89
CA GLN A 236 -19.84 0.03 10.97
C GLN A 236 -20.44 1.43 10.72
N ILE A 237 -19.75 2.50 11.14
CA ILE A 237 -20.24 3.88 10.97
C ILE A 237 -20.09 4.37 9.53
N GLN A 238 -19.05 3.92 8.82
CA GLN A 238 -18.89 4.22 7.39
C GLN A 238 -19.98 3.55 6.52
N GLY A 239 -20.55 2.42 6.96
CA GLY A 239 -21.64 1.73 6.26
C GLY A 239 -23.06 2.30 6.48
N ALA A 240 -23.29 3.11 7.52
CA ALA A 240 -24.64 3.52 7.95
C ALA A 240 -25.10 4.91 7.46
N GLY A 241 -24.30 5.61 6.64
CA GLY A 241 -24.51 7.04 6.32
C GLY A 241 -25.04 7.38 4.92
N SER A 242 -25.40 6.41 4.07
CA SER A 242 -25.70 6.65 2.66
C SER A 242 -27.16 7.01 2.33
N GLU A 243 -27.87 7.73 3.20
CA GLU A 243 -29.17 8.35 2.83
C GLU A 243 -29.35 9.70 3.54
N THR A 244 -29.03 10.81 2.85
CA THR A 244 -29.94 11.95 2.59
C THR A 244 -29.19 13.25 2.24
N ARG A 245 -29.57 13.81 1.09
CA ARG A 245 -29.48 15.20 0.58
C ARG A 245 -28.18 15.69 -0.10
N ALA A 246 -28.33 15.73 -1.43
CA ALA A 246 -27.55 16.48 -2.41
C ALA A 246 -27.50 18.00 -2.17
N GLY A 247 -26.42 18.63 -2.63
CA GLY A 247 -26.36 20.06 -2.91
C GLY A 247 -24.99 20.71 -2.84
N GLU A 248 -24.23 20.60 -3.93
CA GLU A 248 -23.25 21.58 -4.46
C GLU A 248 -21.82 21.73 -3.87
N SER A 249 -20.87 21.40 -4.78
CA SER A 249 -19.54 21.98 -5.02
C SER A 249 -18.44 21.84 -3.97
N ALA A 250 -17.47 20.95 -4.22
CA ALA A 250 -16.11 21.31 -4.63
C ALA A 250 -15.20 20.06 -4.71
N GLN A 251 -14.28 20.11 -5.68
CA GLN A 251 -13.23 19.16 -5.99
C GLN A 251 -12.29 18.83 -4.82
N GLU A 252 -11.95 17.54 -4.78
CA GLU A 252 -10.61 16.92 -4.61
C GLU A 252 -9.69 17.37 -3.47
N GLY A 253 -9.29 16.36 -2.69
CA GLY A 253 -8.25 16.38 -1.67
C GLY A 253 -8.24 15.02 -0.96
N ALA A 254 -7.79 13.99 -1.68
CA ALA A 254 -7.67 12.63 -1.20
C ALA A 254 -6.18 12.25 -1.18
N THR A 255 -5.61 11.95 -0.01
CA THR A 255 -4.57 10.92 0.09
C THR A 255 -4.68 10.17 1.42
N SER A 256 -5.45 9.09 1.38
CA SER A 256 -4.97 7.80 1.89
C SER A 256 -5.50 6.81 0.88
N ASN A 257 -4.64 6.43 -0.07
CA ASN A 257 -4.97 5.73 -1.29
C ASN A 257 -5.94 4.56 -1.03
N PRO A 258 -7.21 4.64 -1.50
CA PRO A 258 -8.11 3.49 -1.57
C PRO A 258 -7.58 2.41 -2.53
N THR A 259 -6.55 2.73 -3.32
CA THR A 259 -5.98 1.82 -4.31
C THR A 259 -5.25 0.64 -3.68
N ASP A 260 -4.66 0.74 -2.49
CA ASP A 260 -3.88 -0.40 -1.94
C ASP A 260 -4.79 -1.55 -1.46
N LEU A 261 -6.00 -1.23 -1.01
CA LEU A 261 -7.04 -2.24 -0.72
C LEU A 261 -7.76 -2.73 -1.99
N LEU A 262 -7.89 -1.88 -3.02
CA LEU A 262 -8.46 -2.25 -4.33
C LEU A 262 -7.50 -3.11 -5.19
N ILE A 263 -6.18 -2.88 -5.09
CA ILE A 263 -5.13 -3.62 -5.81
C ILE A 263 -5.04 -5.05 -5.29
N PHE A 264 -5.30 -5.28 -4.00
CA PHE A 264 -5.23 -6.61 -3.40
C PHE A 264 -6.40 -7.53 -3.78
N ARG A 265 -7.60 -6.96 -4.01
CA ARG A 265 -8.87 -7.68 -4.26
C ARG A 265 -9.02 -8.22 -5.70
N LEU A 266 -8.48 -7.52 -6.69
CA LEU A 266 -8.62 -7.86 -8.13
C LEU A 266 -7.42 -8.63 -8.70
N TRP A 267 -6.27 -8.56 -8.03
CA TRP A 267 -4.99 -9.13 -8.45
C TRP A 267 -5.09 -10.62 -8.81
N CYS A 268 -5.61 -11.45 -7.91
CA CYS A 268 -5.48 -12.91 -8.05
C CYS A 268 -6.29 -13.43 -9.25
N SER A 269 -7.49 -12.86 -9.42
CA SER A 269 -8.34 -13.16 -10.58
C SER A 269 -7.69 -12.71 -11.89
N GLN A 270 -7.16 -11.48 -11.95
CA GLN A 270 -6.55 -10.94 -13.16
C GLN A 270 -5.24 -11.64 -13.54
N VAL A 271 -4.40 -11.98 -12.56
CA VAL A 271 -3.18 -12.76 -12.79
C VAL A 271 -3.50 -14.14 -13.30
N VAL A 272 -4.41 -14.86 -12.62
CA VAL A 272 -4.82 -16.21 -13.04
C VAL A 272 -5.44 -16.16 -14.44
N ASP A 273 -6.25 -15.14 -14.74
CA ASP A 273 -6.83 -14.94 -16.07
C ASP A 273 -5.79 -14.68 -17.17
N ALA A 274 -4.67 -14.02 -16.82
CA ALA A 274 -3.57 -13.78 -17.74
C ALA A 274 -2.73 -15.03 -18.02
N ILE A 275 -2.55 -15.92 -17.03
CA ILE A 275 -1.67 -17.10 -17.15
C ILE A 275 -2.38 -18.38 -17.59
N LYS A 276 -3.69 -18.52 -17.33
CA LYS A 276 -4.46 -19.77 -17.58
C LYS A 276 -4.42 -20.28 -19.02
N ASP A 277 -4.22 -19.39 -19.99
CA ASP A 277 -4.22 -19.74 -21.42
C ASP A 277 -2.83 -20.13 -21.94
N LEU A 278 -1.80 -19.93 -21.11
CA LEU A 278 -0.42 -20.33 -21.38
C LEU A 278 -0.09 -21.65 -20.70
N VAL A 279 -0.55 -21.82 -19.45
CA VAL A 279 -0.20 -22.94 -18.58
C VAL A 279 -1.47 -23.53 -17.98
N GLN A 280 -1.58 -24.86 -17.96
CA GLN A 280 -2.74 -25.55 -17.36
C GLN A 280 -2.53 -25.81 -15.87
N ASP A 281 -1.32 -26.24 -15.51
CA ASP A 281 -0.93 -26.67 -14.17
C ASP A 281 0.36 -25.97 -13.78
N CYS A 282 0.39 -25.36 -12.59
CA CYS A 282 1.56 -24.62 -12.12
C CYS A 282 1.75 -24.77 -10.61
N ASN A 283 2.99 -24.63 -10.17
CA ASN A 283 3.33 -24.52 -8.75
C ASN A 283 3.38 -23.05 -8.33
N PHE A 284 2.69 -22.74 -7.23
CA PHE A 284 2.85 -21.50 -6.50
C PHE A 284 3.80 -21.74 -5.34
N ASP A 285 4.96 -21.10 -5.38
CA ASP A 285 6.00 -21.21 -4.37
C ASP A 285 5.85 -20.12 -3.33
N CYS A 286 5.35 -20.50 -2.17
CA CYS A 286 5.19 -19.64 -1.02
C CYS A 286 6.42 -19.73 -0.12
N ASN A 287 7.03 -18.60 0.18
CA ASN A 287 8.11 -18.47 1.16
C ASN A 287 7.89 -17.22 2.03
N ASP A 288 8.81 -16.92 2.95
CA ASP A 288 8.77 -15.73 3.80
C ASP A 288 8.77 -14.40 3.03
N SER A 289 9.41 -14.40 1.86
CA SER A 289 9.57 -13.23 0.99
C SER A 289 8.34 -12.97 0.13
N GLY A 290 7.45 -13.95 -0.06
CA GLY A 290 6.19 -13.82 -0.78
C GLY A 290 5.79 -15.07 -1.57
N ILE A 291 5.13 -14.89 -2.71
CA ILE A 291 4.66 -15.96 -3.59
C ILE A 291 5.32 -15.81 -4.97
N ALA A 292 5.98 -16.86 -5.44
CA ALA A 292 6.54 -16.92 -6.78
C ALA A 292 5.82 -17.98 -7.62
N LEU A 293 5.82 -17.78 -8.93
CA LEU A 293 5.37 -18.78 -9.90
C LEU A 293 6.30 -18.74 -11.09
N GLN A 294 6.75 -19.91 -11.51
CA GLN A 294 7.49 -20.07 -12.76
C GLN A 294 6.92 -21.27 -13.51
N ALA A 295 6.57 -21.07 -14.78
CA ALA A 295 6.05 -22.15 -15.61
C ALA A 295 6.35 -21.92 -17.10
N MET A 296 6.54 -23.01 -17.83
CA MET A 296 6.67 -23.01 -19.28
C MET A 296 5.34 -23.41 -19.94
N ASP A 297 5.12 -22.93 -21.16
CA ASP A 297 4.01 -23.40 -22.00
C ASP A 297 4.28 -24.82 -22.54
N ASN A 298 3.23 -25.47 -23.05
CA ASN A 298 3.35 -26.83 -23.62
C ASN A 298 4.32 -26.93 -24.81
N SER A 299 4.64 -25.83 -25.46
CA SER A 299 5.60 -25.80 -26.58
C SER A 299 7.02 -25.45 -26.16
N HIS A 300 7.25 -25.13 -24.88
CA HIS A 300 8.53 -24.64 -24.33
C HIS A 300 9.10 -23.42 -25.08
N VAL A 301 8.24 -22.59 -25.66
CA VAL A 301 8.60 -21.36 -26.39
C VAL A 301 8.38 -20.12 -25.52
N ALA A 302 7.44 -20.19 -24.58
CA ALA A 302 7.09 -19.11 -23.67
C ALA A 302 7.26 -19.53 -22.20
N LEU A 303 7.85 -18.65 -21.41
CA LEU A 303 7.99 -18.82 -19.95
C LEU A 303 7.29 -17.67 -19.24
N VAL A 304 6.50 -18.00 -18.22
CA VAL A 304 5.93 -17.02 -17.29
C VAL A 304 6.70 -17.07 -15.98
N SER A 305 7.06 -15.89 -15.47
CA SER A 305 7.68 -15.72 -14.16
C SER A 305 6.95 -14.60 -13.43
N MET A 306 6.37 -14.93 -12.29
CA MET A 306 5.67 -14.01 -11.42
C MET A 306 6.35 -13.99 -10.06
N ILE A 307 6.53 -12.80 -9.51
CA ILE A 307 6.92 -12.62 -8.11
C ILE A 307 5.97 -11.63 -7.47
N LEU A 308 5.40 -12.07 -6.36
CA LEU A 308 4.63 -11.30 -5.42
C LEU A 308 5.40 -11.21 -4.12
N LYS A 309 5.73 -10.00 -3.66
CA LYS A 309 6.35 -9.83 -2.37
C LYS A 309 5.34 -9.91 -1.23
N ALA A 310 5.80 -10.33 -0.04
CA ALA A 310 4.99 -10.38 1.18
C ALA A 310 4.35 -9.02 1.50
N GLU A 311 5.03 -7.91 1.20
CA GLU A 311 4.53 -6.53 1.34
C GLU A 311 3.27 -6.27 0.50
N SER A 312 3.08 -7.01 -0.59
CA SER A 312 1.87 -6.91 -1.39
C SER A 312 0.66 -7.53 -0.69
N PHE A 313 0.80 -8.22 0.47
CA PHE A 313 -0.29 -8.91 1.16
C PHE A 313 -0.56 -8.42 2.60
N SER A 314 -1.83 -8.48 3.00
CA SER A 314 -2.28 -8.10 4.35
C SER A 314 -3.40 -9.00 4.88
N PRO A 315 -3.15 -9.90 5.86
CA PRO A 315 -1.85 -10.31 6.42
C PRO A 315 -1.17 -11.41 5.58
N PHE A 316 0.17 -11.43 5.55
CA PHE A 316 0.97 -12.53 5.00
C PHE A 316 1.62 -13.33 6.12
N ARG A 317 1.52 -14.66 6.07
CA ARG A 317 2.27 -15.55 6.96
C ARG A 317 2.61 -16.84 6.23
N CYS A 318 3.89 -17.14 6.14
CA CYS A 318 4.42 -18.37 5.58
C CYS A 318 5.47 -18.91 6.55
N ASP A 319 5.10 -19.94 7.33
CA ASP A 319 5.98 -20.50 8.37
C ASP A 319 7.04 -21.44 7.77
N ARG A 320 6.77 -22.01 6.60
CA ARG A 320 7.64 -22.94 5.86
C ARG A 320 7.48 -22.71 4.36
N ASN A 321 8.53 -23.00 3.61
CA ASN A 321 8.46 -22.99 2.16
C ASN A 321 7.49 -24.07 1.69
N LEU A 322 6.46 -23.67 0.94
CA LEU A 322 5.38 -24.53 0.45
C LEU A 322 5.24 -24.35 -1.05
N ALA A 323 5.21 -25.46 -1.79
CA ALA A 323 4.87 -25.48 -3.21
C ALA A 323 3.42 -25.97 -3.36
N LEU A 324 2.55 -25.10 -3.87
CA LEU A 324 1.14 -25.42 -4.07
C LEU A 324 0.91 -25.70 -5.57
N GLY A 325 0.86 -26.98 -5.94
CA GLY A 325 0.53 -27.38 -7.31
C GLY A 325 -0.96 -27.28 -7.57
N ILE A 326 -1.36 -26.29 -8.37
CA ILE A 326 -2.77 -25.97 -8.61
C ILE A 326 -3.06 -26.04 -10.10
N ASN A 327 -4.17 -26.69 -10.46
CA ASN A 327 -4.73 -26.60 -11.79
C ASN A 327 -5.43 -25.23 -11.98
N LEU A 328 -4.92 -24.43 -12.91
CA LEU A 328 -5.40 -23.06 -13.16
C LEU A 328 -6.83 -23.01 -13.69
N THR A 329 -7.29 -24.06 -14.37
CA THR A 329 -8.69 -24.17 -14.83
C THR A 329 -9.63 -24.32 -13.64
N SER A 330 -9.26 -25.13 -12.64
CA SER A 330 -10.02 -25.30 -11.40
C SER A 330 -10.01 -24.03 -10.56
N LEU A 331 -8.83 -23.40 -10.41
CA LEU A 331 -8.69 -22.13 -9.69
C LEU A 331 -9.54 -21.02 -10.32
N THR A 332 -9.52 -20.89 -11.65
CA THR A 332 -10.36 -19.91 -12.37
C THR A 332 -11.85 -20.12 -12.11
N LYS A 333 -12.33 -21.37 -12.02
CA LYS A 333 -13.74 -21.65 -11.71
C LYS A 333 -14.13 -21.21 -10.31
N VAL A 334 -13.25 -21.41 -9.33
CA VAL A 334 -13.47 -20.98 -7.95
C VAL A 334 -13.41 -19.46 -7.85
N LEU A 335 -12.43 -18.82 -8.49
CA LEU A 335 -12.30 -17.35 -8.51
C LEU A 335 -13.50 -16.65 -9.17
N ARG A 336 -14.21 -17.30 -10.11
CA ARG A 336 -15.47 -16.77 -10.68
C ARG A 336 -16.62 -16.67 -9.69
N ALA A 337 -16.56 -17.38 -8.56
CA ALA A 337 -17.57 -17.29 -7.53
C ALA A 337 -17.40 -16.05 -6.64
N ALA A 338 -16.21 -15.43 -6.67
CA ALA A 338 -15.89 -14.21 -5.94
C ALA A 338 -16.45 -12.97 -6.63
N GLN A 339 -16.90 -12.00 -5.84
CA GLN A 339 -17.17 -10.64 -6.33
C GLN A 339 -15.88 -9.81 -6.31
N ASN A 340 -15.87 -8.73 -7.10
CA ASN A 340 -14.70 -7.84 -7.20
C ASN A 340 -14.30 -7.20 -5.87
N GLU A 341 -15.24 -7.10 -4.92
CA GLU A 341 -15.02 -6.48 -3.60
C GLU A 341 -14.78 -7.50 -2.47
N ASP A 342 -14.76 -8.80 -2.77
CA ASP A 342 -14.54 -9.83 -1.76
C ASP A 342 -13.05 -9.93 -1.41
N ILE A 343 -12.75 -10.16 -0.13
CA ILE A 343 -11.40 -10.40 0.35
C ILE A 343 -11.10 -11.90 0.19
N LEU A 344 -10.10 -12.23 -0.61
CA LEU A 344 -9.60 -13.61 -0.76
C LEU A 344 -8.51 -13.90 0.27
N THR A 345 -8.71 -14.94 1.07
CA THR A 345 -7.71 -15.51 1.97
C THR A 345 -7.36 -16.93 1.51
N LEU A 346 -6.08 -17.18 1.28
CA LEU A 346 -5.54 -18.51 0.97
C LEU A 346 -5.01 -19.16 2.25
N LYS A 347 -5.43 -20.39 2.53
CA LYS A 347 -4.96 -21.19 3.66
C LYS A 347 -4.52 -22.57 3.18
N ALA A 348 -3.32 -22.97 3.57
CA ALA A 348 -2.78 -24.30 3.32
C ALA A 348 -2.07 -24.79 4.59
N GLU A 349 -2.15 -26.10 4.84
CA GLU A 349 -1.40 -26.76 5.91
C GLU A 349 0.05 -27.07 5.46
N ASP A 350 0.89 -27.56 6.37
CA ASP A 350 2.32 -27.85 6.10
C ASP A 350 2.56 -28.96 5.05
N ALA A 351 1.62 -29.89 4.91
CA ALA A 351 1.62 -30.94 3.88
C ALA A 351 0.22 -30.98 3.25
N PRO A 352 -0.11 -29.98 2.42
CA PRO A 352 -1.49 -29.78 2.02
C PRO A 352 -1.84 -30.72 0.87
N ASP A 353 -2.84 -31.58 1.07
CA ASP A 353 -3.53 -32.27 -0.05
C ASP A 353 -4.54 -31.32 -0.73
N VAL A 354 -4.91 -30.24 -0.03
CA VAL A 354 -5.97 -29.30 -0.38
C VAL A 354 -5.55 -27.89 0.05
N VAL A 355 -5.82 -26.90 -0.80
CA VAL A 355 -5.77 -25.49 -0.45
C VAL A 355 -7.19 -24.97 -0.22
N ASN A 356 -7.38 -24.25 0.87
CA ASN A 356 -8.64 -23.62 1.24
C ASN A 356 -8.63 -22.14 0.83
N LEU A 357 -9.64 -21.74 0.05
CA LEU A 357 -9.88 -20.37 -0.38
C LEU A 357 -11.11 -19.84 0.33
N VAL A 358 -10.93 -18.79 1.13
CA VAL A 358 -12.00 -18.11 1.85
C VAL A 358 -12.25 -16.76 1.21
N PHE A 359 -13.47 -16.51 0.77
CA PHE A 359 -13.94 -15.23 0.26
C PHE A 359 -14.85 -14.58 1.30
N GLU A 360 -14.49 -13.37 1.73
CA GLU A 360 -15.26 -12.58 2.70
C GLU A 360 -15.78 -11.30 2.05
N SER A 361 -17.10 -11.15 2.00
CA SER A 361 -17.75 -9.97 1.44
C SER A 361 -18.05 -8.95 2.54
N SER A 362 -17.47 -7.75 2.45
CA SER A 362 -17.69 -6.69 3.46
C SER A 362 -19.10 -6.09 3.42
N GLU A 363 -19.81 -6.20 2.29
CA GLU A 363 -21.15 -5.62 2.12
C GLU A 363 -22.27 -6.55 2.58
N THR A 364 -22.12 -7.85 2.34
CA THR A 364 -23.20 -8.83 2.55
C THR A 364 -22.96 -9.77 3.74
N ASP A 365 -21.86 -9.57 4.47
CA ASP A 365 -21.39 -10.47 5.56
C ASP A 365 -21.35 -11.94 5.10
N ARG A 366 -21.10 -12.15 3.82
CA ARG A 366 -21.12 -13.46 3.17
C ARG A 366 -19.71 -14.04 3.23
N LEU A 367 -19.59 -15.19 3.88
CA LEU A 367 -18.40 -16.02 3.89
C LEU A 367 -18.59 -17.19 2.92
N SER A 368 -17.70 -17.33 1.93
CA SER A 368 -17.69 -18.48 1.01
C SER A 368 -16.36 -19.20 1.09
N GLU A 369 -16.38 -20.49 1.46
CA GLU A 369 -15.18 -21.32 1.58
C GLU A 369 -15.17 -22.37 0.46
N TYR A 370 -14.01 -22.51 -0.20
CA TYR A 370 -13.82 -23.46 -1.30
C TYR A 370 -12.50 -24.21 -1.12
N ASP A 371 -12.58 -25.52 -1.26
CA ASP A 371 -11.44 -26.42 -1.15
C ASP A 371 -11.01 -26.89 -2.56
N ILE A 372 -9.76 -26.64 -2.93
CA ILE A 372 -9.16 -27.09 -4.18
C ILE A 372 -8.10 -28.15 -3.88
N LYS A 373 -8.21 -29.31 -4.52
CA LYS A 373 -7.21 -30.37 -4.42
C LYS A 373 -5.92 -29.93 -5.09
N LEU A 374 -4.82 -30.14 -4.39
CA LEU A 374 -3.48 -29.90 -4.89
C LEU A 374 -2.99 -31.11 -5.69
N MET A 375 -2.01 -30.86 -6.55
CA MET A 375 -1.36 -31.88 -7.36
C MET A 375 0.15 -31.80 -7.15
N ASP A 376 0.79 -32.96 -7.16
CA ASP A 376 2.24 -33.04 -7.17
C ASP A 376 2.73 -32.74 -8.60
N ILE A 377 3.23 -31.53 -8.81
CA ILE A 377 3.85 -31.12 -10.08
C ILE A 377 5.35 -31.03 -9.84
N ASP A 378 6.12 -31.73 -10.66
CA ASP A 378 7.58 -31.67 -10.61
C ASP A 378 8.06 -30.25 -10.92
N GLN A 379 8.94 -29.75 -10.08
CA GLN A 379 9.37 -28.36 -10.11
C GLN A 379 10.70 -28.24 -10.85
N GLU A 380 10.64 -27.76 -12.10
CA GLU A 380 11.83 -27.37 -12.85
C GLU A 380 12.05 -25.86 -12.74
N HIS A 381 12.82 -25.47 -11.72
CA HIS A 381 13.28 -24.09 -11.57
C HIS A 381 14.31 -23.75 -12.64
N LEU A 382 13.97 -22.83 -13.52
CA LEU A 382 14.87 -22.29 -14.52
C LEU A 382 15.54 -21.04 -13.98
N GLY A 383 16.86 -21.11 -13.80
CA GLY A 383 17.66 -19.94 -13.45
C GLY A 383 17.63 -18.93 -14.60
N ILE A 384 16.97 -17.79 -14.39
CA ILE A 384 16.94 -16.69 -15.34
C ILE A 384 18.20 -15.84 -15.09
N PRO A 385 19.17 -15.78 -16.00
CA PRO A 385 20.34 -14.92 -15.84
C PRO A 385 19.97 -13.45 -16.01
N ASP A 386 20.66 -12.57 -15.29
CA ASP A 386 20.58 -11.13 -15.51
C ASP A 386 21.25 -10.81 -16.86
N THR A 387 20.44 -10.52 -17.87
CA THR A 387 20.90 -10.22 -19.23
C THR A 387 20.74 -8.75 -19.56
N ASP A 388 21.74 -8.19 -20.24
CA ASP A 388 21.66 -6.85 -20.78
C ASP A 388 20.85 -6.85 -22.08
N TYR A 389 19.85 -5.97 -22.14
CA TYR A 389 18.98 -5.83 -23.31
C TYR A 389 19.46 -4.67 -24.20
N ALA A 390 19.36 -4.87 -25.52
CA ALA A 390 19.77 -3.91 -26.54
C ALA A 390 18.77 -2.75 -26.66
N ALA A 391 17.48 -3.03 -26.45
CA ALA A 391 16.42 -2.04 -26.43
C ALA A 391 15.48 -2.30 -25.25
N THR A 392 15.17 -1.25 -24.49
CA THR A 392 14.14 -1.25 -23.45
C THR A 392 13.09 -0.20 -23.78
N ILE A 393 11.85 -0.64 -23.90
CA ILE A 393 10.73 0.19 -24.33
C ILE A 393 9.66 0.13 -23.24
N GLU A 394 9.26 1.27 -22.72
CA GLU A 394 8.13 1.38 -21.80
C GLU A 394 6.99 2.12 -22.51
N MET A 395 5.81 1.53 -22.52
CA MET A 395 4.64 2.13 -23.16
C MET A 395 3.34 1.76 -22.41
N PRO A 396 2.22 2.44 -22.69
CA PRO A 396 0.94 2.08 -22.11
C PRO A 396 0.52 0.66 -22.51
N SER A 397 0.10 -0.15 -21.53
CA SER A 397 -0.32 -1.54 -21.75
C SER A 397 -1.57 -1.66 -22.63
N SER A 398 -2.42 -0.64 -22.63
CA SER A 398 -3.62 -0.52 -23.47
C SER A 398 -3.28 -0.31 -24.95
N GLU A 399 -2.24 0.48 -25.23
CA GLU A 399 -1.77 0.72 -26.60
C GLU A 399 -1.10 -0.54 -27.16
N PHE A 400 -0.22 -1.18 -26.39
CA PHE A 400 0.39 -2.45 -26.78
C PHE A 400 -0.66 -3.53 -27.07
N GLN A 401 -1.66 -3.66 -26.20
CA GLN A 401 -2.78 -4.58 -26.40
C GLN A 401 -3.56 -4.30 -27.68
N ARG A 402 -3.80 -3.03 -28.01
CA ARG A 402 -4.47 -2.64 -29.25
C ARG A 402 -3.65 -3.02 -30.47
N ILE A 403 -2.34 -2.72 -30.46
CA ILE A 403 -1.43 -3.07 -31.55
C ILE A 403 -1.43 -4.59 -31.79
N CYS A 404 -1.30 -5.41 -30.75
CA CYS A 404 -1.31 -6.87 -30.91
C CYS A 404 -2.65 -7.41 -31.44
N ARG A 405 -3.79 -6.83 -31.02
CA ARG A 405 -5.13 -7.20 -31.51
C ARG A 405 -5.36 -6.79 -32.97
N ASP A 406 -4.84 -5.65 -33.38
CA ASP A 406 -5.00 -5.17 -34.77
C ASP A 406 -4.13 -6.00 -35.72
N LEU A 407 -2.90 -6.34 -35.33
CA LEU A 407 -1.95 -7.07 -36.17
C LEU A 407 -2.28 -8.57 -36.29
N ILE A 408 -2.86 -9.21 -35.27
CA ILE A 408 -3.22 -10.65 -35.32
C ILE A 408 -4.31 -10.95 -36.36
N ALA A 409 -5.14 -9.96 -36.70
CA ALA A 409 -6.13 -10.10 -37.76
C ALA A 409 -5.50 -10.15 -39.16
N MET A 410 -4.25 -9.69 -39.30
CA MET A 410 -3.54 -9.61 -40.58
C MET A 410 -2.52 -10.73 -40.76
N SER A 411 -1.77 -11.09 -39.71
CA SER A 411 -0.72 -12.12 -39.75
C SER A 411 -0.58 -12.83 -38.41
N GLU A 412 0.02 -14.01 -38.43
CA GLU A 412 0.35 -14.77 -37.21
C GLU A 412 1.69 -14.32 -36.58
N SER A 413 2.49 -13.54 -37.30
CA SER A 413 3.81 -13.09 -36.85
C SER A 413 3.94 -11.57 -36.95
N VAL A 414 4.67 -10.98 -35.99
CA VAL A 414 5.01 -9.55 -35.97
C VAL A 414 6.52 -9.39 -35.89
N SER A 415 7.07 -8.54 -36.74
CA SER A 415 8.44 -8.03 -36.64
C SER A 415 8.43 -6.75 -35.81
N ILE A 416 9.14 -6.78 -34.68
CA ILE A 416 9.33 -5.65 -33.77
C ILE A 416 10.73 -5.11 -34.02
N GLU A 417 10.79 -3.88 -34.53
CA GLU A 417 12.02 -3.17 -34.85
C GLU A 417 12.16 -1.95 -33.94
N ALA A 418 13.24 -1.91 -33.15
CA ALA A 418 13.59 -0.75 -32.32
C ALA A 418 14.72 0.03 -32.99
N SER A 419 14.47 1.30 -33.30
CA SER A 419 15.39 2.20 -33.98
C SER A 419 15.43 3.57 -33.30
N LYS A 420 16.28 4.48 -33.79
CA LYS A 420 16.33 5.87 -33.28
C LYS A 420 15.05 6.66 -33.56
N ASP A 421 14.29 6.27 -34.58
CA ASP A 421 13.03 6.93 -34.95
C ASP A 421 11.84 6.47 -34.10
N GLY A 422 12.01 5.39 -33.34
CA GLY A 422 10.98 4.78 -32.50
C GLY A 422 10.92 3.26 -32.66
N VAL A 423 9.83 2.68 -32.15
CA VAL A 423 9.54 1.24 -32.24
C VAL A 423 8.51 1.01 -33.32
N ARG A 424 8.84 0.14 -34.27
CA ARG A 424 7.99 -0.22 -35.39
C ARG A 424 7.53 -1.67 -35.25
N PHE A 425 6.23 -1.87 -35.17
CA PHE A 425 5.57 -3.17 -35.24
C PHE A 425 5.10 -3.36 -36.67
N SER A 426 5.61 -4.38 -37.36
CA SER A 426 5.26 -4.66 -38.75
C SER A 426 4.84 -6.10 -38.94
N CYS A 427 3.85 -6.32 -39.79
CA CYS A 427 3.37 -7.65 -40.13
C CYS A 427 3.15 -7.77 -41.63
N GLN A 428 3.49 -8.93 -42.18
CA GLN A 428 3.19 -9.30 -43.55
C GLN A 428 2.28 -10.52 -43.51
N GLY A 429 1.12 -10.45 -44.16
CA GLY A 429 0.18 -11.56 -44.25
C GLY A 429 -0.47 -11.63 -45.62
N ASP A 430 -1.36 -12.62 -45.80
CA ASP A 430 -1.99 -12.90 -47.10
C ASP A 430 -2.96 -11.80 -47.55
N ILE A 431 -3.61 -11.16 -46.58
CA ILE A 431 -4.60 -10.10 -46.81
C ILE A 431 -3.90 -8.76 -47.11
N GLY A 432 -2.68 -8.56 -46.62
CA GLY A 432 -1.92 -7.32 -46.80
C GLY A 432 -0.77 -7.16 -45.81
N SER A 433 -0.16 -5.98 -45.84
CA SER A 433 0.89 -5.58 -44.90
C SER A 433 0.38 -4.50 -43.95
N GLY A 434 0.77 -4.58 -42.69
CA GLY A 434 0.43 -3.62 -41.65
C GLY A 434 1.70 -3.14 -40.96
N SER A 435 1.76 -1.85 -40.62
CA SER A 435 2.83 -1.35 -39.77
C SER A 435 2.36 -0.21 -38.87
N VAL A 436 2.67 -0.31 -37.59
CA VAL A 436 2.42 0.72 -36.57
C VAL A 436 3.77 1.19 -36.04
N THR A 437 3.98 2.51 -36.00
CA THR A 437 5.21 3.09 -35.46
C THR A 437 4.87 3.94 -34.25
N VAL A 438 5.43 3.57 -33.10
CA VAL A 438 5.30 4.29 -31.84
C VAL A 438 6.59 5.07 -31.61
N ARG A 439 6.47 6.38 -31.46
CA ARG A 439 7.61 7.27 -31.19
C ARG A 439 7.67 7.63 -29.72
N GLN A 440 8.87 7.94 -29.24
CA GLN A 440 9.06 8.45 -27.89
C GLN A 440 8.32 9.79 -27.73
N HIS A 441 7.47 9.89 -26.71
CA HIS A 441 6.80 11.13 -26.35
C HIS A 441 6.53 11.18 -24.84
N SER A 442 6.62 12.39 -24.27
CA SER A 442 6.20 12.69 -22.90
C SER A 442 5.01 13.65 -22.95
N ASN A 443 3.97 13.33 -22.20
CA ASN A 443 2.76 14.12 -22.09
C ASN A 443 2.62 14.68 -20.67
N VAL A 444 2.88 15.98 -20.52
CA VAL A 444 2.84 16.69 -19.22
C VAL A 444 1.45 16.64 -18.58
N GLU A 445 0.37 16.53 -19.38
CA GLU A 445 -1.00 16.49 -18.86
C GLU A 445 -1.44 15.10 -18.40
N LYS A 446 -0.84 14.03 -18.96
CA LYS A 446 -1.20 12.63 -18.67
C LYS A 446 0.03 11.70 -18.73
N PRO A 447 0.81 11.60 -17.62
CA PRO A 447 2.05 10.81 -17.58
C PRO A 447 1.83 9.29 -17.77
N ASP A 448 0.59 8.82 -17.65
CA ASP A 448 0.22 7.41 -17.89
C ASP A 448 0.29 7.00 -19.36
N HIS A 449 0.29 7.98 -20.27
CA HIS A 449 0.41 7.75 -21.71
C HIS A 449 1.84 7.86 -22.23
N ASP A 450 2.83 8.09 -21.37
CA ASP A 450 4.21 8.29 -21.79
C ASP A 450 4.82 7.04 -22.42
N VAL A 451 5.61 7.26 -23.47
CA VAL A 451 6.41 6.21 -24.11
C VAL A 451 7.88 6.57 -23.91
N SER A 452 8.62 5.69 -23.24
CA SER A 452 10.07 5.80 -23.04
C SER A 452 10.78 4.73 -23.86
N ILE A 453 11.84 5.12 -24.58
CA ILE A 453 12.62 4.20 -25.41
C ILE A 453 14.09 4.41 -25.07
N GLN A 454 14.73 3.38 -24.54
CA GLN A 454 16.16 3.32 -24.30
C GLN A 454 16.76 2.35 -25.32
N LEU A 455 17.55 2.87 -26.25
CA LEU A 455 18.16 2.11 -27.33
C LEU A 455 19.68 2.13 -27.18
N SER A 456 20.26 0.96 -26.93
CA SER A 456 21.71 0.74 -27.01
C SER A 456 22.09 0.40 -28.45
N GLU A 457 21.42 -0.58 -29.05
CA GLU A 457 21.66 -1.04 -30.42
C GLU A 457 20.33 -1.26 -31.16
N PRO A 458 20.26 -0.99 -32.48
CA PRO A 458 19.10 -1.33 -33.28
C PRO A 458 18.85 -2.84 -33.29
N VAL A 459 17.62 -3.25 -33.02
CA VAL A 459 17.23 -4.66 -32.98
C VAL A 459 15.93 -4.86 -33.74
N ALA A 460 15.88 -5.89 -34.58
CA ALA A 460 14.70 -6.29 -35.33
C ALA A 460 14.50 -7.80 -35.15
N LEU A 461 13.41 -8.20 -34.50
CA LEU A 461 13.12 -9.60 -34.19
C LEU A 461 11.67 -9.91 -34.51
N THR A 462 11.42 -11.15 -34.93
CA THR A 462 10.08 -11.62 -35.28
C THR A 462 9.52 -12.50 -34.17
N PHE A 463 8.27 -12.27 -33.77
CA PHE A 463 7.60 -13.00 -32.71
C PHE A 463 6.22 -13.50 -33.16
N SER A 464 5.72 -14.53 -32.48
CA SER A 464 4.37 -15.05 -32.69
C SER A 464 3.32 -14.16 -32.01
N LEU A 465 2.39 -13.61 -32.79
CA LEU A 465 1.32 -12.75 -32.28
C LEU A 465 0.37 -13.51 -31.36
N LYS A 466 0.21 -14.82 -31.55
CA LYS A 466 -0.63 -15.66 -30.69
C LYS A 466 -0.21 -15.60 -29.22
N TYR A 467 1.10 -15.63 -28.95
CA TYR A 467 1.62 -15.51 -27.58
C TYR A 467 1.51 -14.08 -27.07
N LEU A 468 1.84 -13.08 -27.89
CA LEU A 468 1.73 -11.67 -27.48
C LEU A 468 0.31 -11.28 -27.10
N VAL A 469 -0.70 -11.75 -27.84
CA VAL A 469 -2.12 -11.52 -27.50
C VAL A 469 -2.50 -12.17 -26.16
N ASN A 470 -1.93 -13.33 -25.84
CA ASN A 470 -2.11 -13.94 -24.52
C ASN A 470 -1.46 -13.09 -23.43
N PHE A 471 -0.23 -12.60 -23.63
CA PHE A 471 0.43 -11.71 -22.66
C PHE A 471 -0.33 -10.40 -22.45
N CYS A 472 -1.01 -9.90 -23.48
CA CYS A 472 -1.85 -8.70 -23.37
C CYS A 472 -3.09 -8.87 -22.48
N LYS A 473 -3.40 -10.07 -21.99
CA LYS A 473 -4.45 -10.26 -20.96
C LYS A 473 -4.03 -9.68 -19.61
N ALA A 474 -2.72 -9.56 -19.39
CA ALA A 474 -2.14 -8.90 -18.21
C ALA A 474 -2.27 -7.37 -18.23
N SER A 475 -2.77 -6.73 -19.29
CA SER A 475 -2.95 -5.27 -19.33
C SER A 475 -3.88 -4.72 -18.25
N GLY A 476 -4.73 -5.56 -17.64
CA GLY A 476 -5.55 -5.18 -16.48
C GLY A 476 -4.77 -5.01 -15.17
N LEU A 477 -3.54 -5.55 -15.11
CA LEU A 477 -2.69 -5.56 -13.90
C LEU A 477 -1.83 -4.30 -13.76
N SER A 478 -1.39 -3.74 -14.89
CA SER A 478 -0.54 -2.55 -14.92
C SER A 478 -0.93 -1.64 -16.08
N ALA A 479 -0.95 -0.33 -15.83
CA ALA A 479 -1.18 0.67 -16.86
C ALA A 479 -0.04 0.76 -17.87
N LYS A 480 1.18 0.34 -17.49
CA LYS A 480 2.38 0.35 -18.34
C LYS A 480 2.92 -1.06 -18.56
N VAL A 481 3.51 -1.28 -19.73
CA VAL A 481 4.22 -2.50 -20.09
C VAL A 481 5.65 -2.15 -20.50
N LYS A 482 6.60 -2.97 -20.08
CA LYS A 482 8.01 -2.85 -20.44
C LYS A 482 8.40 -4.00 -21.35
N LEU A 483 8.93 -3.67 -22.52
CA LEU A 483 9.42 -4.62 -23.52
C LEU A 483 10.94 -4.51 -23.59
N CYS A 484 11.65 -5.61 -23.36
CA CYS A 484 13.10 -5.66 -23.52
C CYS A 484 13.49 -6.63 -24.63
N LEU A 485 14.27 -6.14 -25.60
CA LEU A 485 14.68 -6.88 -26.80
C LEU A 485 16.20 -6.95 -26.90
N SER A 486 16.71 -8.09 -27.36
CA SER A 486 18.10 -8.29 -27.78
C SER A 486 18.19 -9.54 -28.66
N GLN A 487 19.16 -9.62 -29.57
CA GLN A 487 19.21 -10.65 -30.62
C GLN A 487 19.44 -12.08 -30.09
N GLU A 488 20.13 -12.21 -28.95
CA GLU A 488 20.57 -13.50 -28.41
C GLU A 488 19.71 -13.97 -27.22
N VAL A 489 18.70 -13.19 -26.83
CA VAL A 489 17.87 -13.49 -25.66
C VAL A 489 16.38 -13.42 -26.00
N PRO A 490 15.52 -14.16 -25.30
CA PRO A 490 14.07 -14.04 -25.46
C PRO A 490 13.57 -12.62 -25.22
N LEU A 491 12.49 -12.24 -25.90
CA LEU A 491 11.75 -11.02 -25.61
C LEU A 491 11.21 -11.10 -24.18
N LEU A 492 11.53 -10.10 -23.37
CA LEU A 492 10.94 -9.90 -22.06
C LEU A 492 9.77 -8.92 -22.16
N VAL A 493 8.59 -9.35 -21.73
CA VAL A 493 7.40 -8.50 -21.53
C VAL A 493 7.11 -8.45 -20.04
N GLU A 494 7.38 -7.32 -19.40
CA GLU A 494 7.20 -7.10 -17.97
C GLU A 494 6.01 -6.18 -17.70
N TYR A 495 5.11 -6.64 -16.84
CA TYR A 495 4.06 -5.83 -16.22
C TYR A 495 4.48 -5.55 -14.77
N PRO A 496 4.94 -4.32 -14.47
CA PRO A 496 5.33 -3.94 -13.11
C PRO A 496 4.11 -3.85 -12.21
N LEU A 497 4.25 -4.31 -10.97
CA LEU A 497 3.18 -4.34 -9.97
C LEU A 497 3.64 -3.61 -8.70
N ALA A 498 2.71 -3.31 -7.80
CA ALA A 498 3.01 -2.61 -6.55
C ALA A 498 4.00 -3.40 -5.66
N GLY A 499 4.84 -2.69 -4.90
CA GLY A 499 5.77 -3.30 -3.94
C GLY A 499 6.93 -4.07 -4.59
N ASN A 500 7.44 -3.62 -5.75
CA ASN A 500 8.48 -4.31 -6.54
C ASN A 500 8.09 -5.75 -6.96
N SER A 501 6.79 -6.06 -6.97
CA SER A 501 6.25 -7.28 -7.57
C SER A 501 6.21 -7.14 -9.09
N TYR A 502 6.19 -8.25 -9.82
CA TYR A 502 6.12 -8.21 -11.28
C TYR A 502 5.52 -9.48 -11.88
N LEU A 503 5.01 -9.34 -13.11
CA LEU A 503 4.65 -10.45 -13.98
C LEU A 503 5.44 -10.32 -15.28
N ARG A 504 6.34 -11.26 -15.52
CA ARG A 504 7.26 -11.30 -16.65
C ARG A 504 6.91 -12.47 -17.56
N PHE A 505 6.85 -12.19 -18.85
CA PHE A 505 6.76 -13.20 -19.89
C PHE A 505 8.02 -13.17 -20.74
N TYR A 506 8.57 -14.34 -21.01
CA TYR A 506 9.69 -14.52 -21.91
C TYR A 506 9.19 -15.26 -23.15
N LEU A 507 9.54 -14.76 -24.33
CA LEU A 507 9.14 -15.37 -25.59
C LEU A 507 10.34 -15.48 -26.52
N ALA A 508 10.64 -16.71 -26.95
CA ALA A 508 11.68 -16.93 -27.93
C ALA A 508 11.31 -16.27 -29.27
N PRO A 509 12.27 -15.62 -29.95
CA PRO A 509 12.04 -15.11 -31.29
C PRO A 509 11.81 -16.26 -32.27
N LYS A 510 10.98 -16.02 -33.29
CA LYS A 510 10.97 -16.88 -34.48
C LYS A 510 12.27 -16.64 -35.22
N ILE A 511 13.06 -17.69 -35.34
CA ILE A 511 14.20 -17.71 -36.26
C ILE A 511 13.60 -17.58 -37.65
N GLY A 512 13.97 -16.52 -38.38
CA GLY A 512 13.64 -16.43 -39.79
C GLY A 512 14.42 -17.51 -40.52
N ASP A 513 13.80 -18.15 -41.52
CA ASP A 513 14.49 -19.03 -42.47
C ASP A 513 15.42 -18.18 -43.36
N ASP A 514 16.42 -17.54 -42.76
CA ASP A 514 17.59 -16.99 -43.44
C ASP A 514 18.80 -17.90 -43.13
N GLU A 515 18.61 -19.21 -43.34
CA GLU A 515 19.52 -20.15 -44.04
C GLU A 515 18.89 -21.54 -44.24
#